data_AF-A0A2N2Y0P6-F1
#
_entry.id   AF-A0A2N2Y0P6-F1
#
_cell.length_a   1.000
_cell.length_b   1.000
_cell.length_c   1.000
_cell.angle_alpha   90.00
_cell.angle_beta   90.00
_cell.angle_gamma   90.00
#
_symmetry.space_group_name_H-M   'P 1'
#
loop_
_entity.id
_entity.type
_entity.pdbx_description
1 polymer ?
#
loop_
_entity_poly.entity_id
_entity_poly.type
_entity_poly.pdbx_seq_one_letter_code
_entity_poly.pdbx_strand_id
1 'polypeptide(L)'
;MIMMKSLFSFVFVLMFANVFGQLSGNYTINSASGDYASFTDAVQALIDQGVSGPVNFFVAPGTYNEQFNIPFIQGTSAINTVTFNSLAADSTDVNVNFAATGGVPNYVVSVDSARYIKFKHMSFHSGGTAWTTCFYIHNGASNISIENCHFTATGSVNNHIQLYDTATKFIDVRNNYLLGNGTGFFSNSPNVLLKGIVLENNVFVDQINTGLSFSKTTGAIIRNNTIINTLTNSSYKGLNATNAFGFLVERNLIKSESGIGANIQYSGTDPSLFINNIIFMEGDENQDLKGLVIGNGSFQDFYNNTIVLGDSATTGSVCLSIPDIGGSGSLNNSFINNNMAVLGEGQLFFMEDIGILDSSDYNNCYTTNTTFGTYQAISLTTLASWQALASLDAHSINVDPMFYATDDFHVCNPLLNQSGNPVGVLTDFDNDSRETTPDIGADEFVPVDLYLGQDTILCAGHVAVLDAGTASNVTYEWSTGSSSQFIAVADSGMYTVTITSPCGTYIDSILVDVDVCASIDSHSVSGIKVFPNPHTGENFTCQMPEADNYSLMLCDLSGRVIFSGTTHSDTYIFSTAGLDKGVYFLMIEGNNTHFRQPVIKE
;
A
#
# COMPACT_ATOMS: atom_id res chain seq x y z
N MET A 1 10.40 -56.90 86.30
CA MET A 1 11.10 -56.25 85.17
C MET A 1 11.47 -57.30 84.14
N ILE A 2 10.56 -57.63 83.22
CA ILE A 2 10.89 -58.26 81.92
C ILE A 2 9.87 -57.70 80.93
N MET A 3 10.31 -56.78 80.08
CA MET A 3 9.53 -56.16 79.00
C MET A 3 9.41 -57.15 77.83
N MET A 4 8.17 -57.41 77.38
CA MET A 4 7.88 -57.98 76.06
C MET A 4 8.24 -56.95 75.00
N LYS A 5 9.22 -57.25 74.14
CA LYS A 5 9.49 -56.50 72.91
C LYS A 5 8.62 -57.06 71.79
N SER A 6 7.68 -56.28 71.27
CA SER A 6 7.02 -56.59 70.00
C SER A 6 7.97 -56.29 68.85
N LEU A 7 8.08 -57.24 67.92
CA LEU A 7 8.85 -57.11 66.70
C LEU A 7 7.89 -56.57 65.63
N PHE A 8 7.96 -55.27 65.32
CA PHE A 8 7.26 -54.70 64.16
C PHE A 8 8.07 -55.01 62.91
N SER A 9 7.55 -55.90 62.05
CA SER A 9 8.08 -56.13 60.71
C SER A 9 7.56 -55.02 59.79
N PHE A 10 8.43 -54.09 59.38
CA PHE A 10 8.14 -53.10 58.35
C PHE A 10 8.28 -53.78 56.99
N VAL A 11 7.17 -54.09 56.34
CA VAL A 11 7.15 -54.47 54.92
C VAL A 11 7.43 -53.21 54.11
N PHE A 12 8.64 -53.10 53.56
CA PHE A 12 9.00 -52.07 52.59
C PHE A 12 8.37 -52.44 51.25
N VAL A 13 7.22 -51.84 50.93
CA VAL A 13 6.65 -51.89 49.58
C VAL A 13 7.49 -50.94 48.73
N LEU A 14 8.46 -51.48 47.97
CA LEU A 14 9.07 -50.73 46.86
C LEU A 14 8.00 -50.54 45.79
N MET A 15 7.36 -49.36 45.78
CA MET A 15 6.67 -48.87 44.59
C MET A 15 7.74 -48.57 43.55
N PHE A 16 7.85 -49.40 42.52
CA PHE A 16 8.52 -49.02 41.28
C PHE A 16 7.64 -47.98 40.60
N ALA A 17 7.87 -46.70 40.89
CA ALA A 17 7.42 -45.65 39.98
C ALA A 17 8.24 -45.81 38.70
N ASN A 18 7.59 -46.14 37.58
CA ASN A 18 8.22 -46.02 36.28
C ASN A 18 8.53 -44.53 36.09
N VAL A 19 9.77 -44.13 36.32
CA VAL A 19 10.23 -42.77 36.03
C VAL A 19 10.47 -42.73 34.52
N PHE A 20 9.43 -42.42 33.76
CA PHE A 20 9.59 -42.09 32.36
C PHE A 20 10.40 -40.79 32.26
N GLY A 21 11.42 -40.77 31.40
CA GLY A 21 12.17 -39.55 31.13
C GLY A 21 11.26 -38.53 30.45
N GLN A 22 11.34 -37.26 30.85
CA GLN A 22 10.56 -36.21 30.19
C GLN A 22 10.95 -36.08 28.71
N LEU A 23 9.99 -35.75 27.84
CA LEU A 23 10.22 -35.69 26.41
C LEU A 23 11.17 -34.55 26.02
N SER A 24 12.02 -34.80 25.04
CA SER A 24 12.89 -33.82 24.39
C SER A 24 13.40 -34.38 23.07
N GLY A 25 13.39 -33.55 22.02
CA GLY A 25 13.87 -33.92 20.70
C GLY A 25 12.75 -34.16 19.69
N ASN A 26 13.06 -34.97 18.69
CA ASN A 26 12.21 -35.18 17.52
C ASN A 26 11.52 -36.53 17.61
N TYR A 27 10.22 -36.53 17.29
CA TYR A 27 9.38 -37.71 17.24
C TYR A 27 8.54 -37.70 15.96
N THR A 28 8.01 -38.85 15.59
CA THR A 28 7.18 -39.02 14.40
C THR A 28 5.77 -39.45 14.77
N ILE A 29 4.77 -38.86 14.10
CA ILE A 29 3.38 -39.33 14.16
C ILE A 29 3.08 -40.02 12.83
N ASN A 30 2.82 -41.32 12.87
CA ASN A 30 2.49 -42.13 11.69
C ASN A 30 1.78 -43.42 12.14
N SER A 31 0.56 -43.62 11.65
CA SER A 31 -0.29 -44.76 12.02
C SER A 31 0.30 -46.14 11.68
N ALA A 32 1.25 -46.22 10.75
CA ALA A 32 1.88 -47.46 10.33
C ALA A 32 3.17 -47.79 11.11
N SER A 33 3.97 -46.78 11.50
CA SER A 33 5.33 -47.03 12.02
C SER A 33 5.99 -45.84 12.76
N GLY A 34 5.23 -44.83 13.17
CA GLY A 34 5.78 -43.68 13.90
C GLY A 34 6.09 -43.99 15.35
N ASP A 35 6.82 -43.08 16.02
CA ASP A 35 6.98 -43.10 17.48
C ASP A 35 5.62 -43.07 18.20
N TYR A 36 4.65 -42.39 17.57
CA TYR A 36 3.25 -42.35 17.96
C TYR A 36 2.36 -42.69 16.76
N ALA A 37 1.29 -43.45 16.98
CA ALA A 37 0.37 -43.83 15.91
C ALA A 37 -0.60 -42.70 15.53
N SER A 38 -0.83 -41.75 16.44
CA SER A 38 -1.89 -40.74 16.34
C SER A 38 -1.52 -39.45 17.07
N PHE A 39 -2.25 -38.35 16.81
CA PHE A 39 -2.10 -37.12 17.61
C PHE A 39 -2.49 -37.36 19.07
N THR A 40 -3.52 -38.16 19.29
CA THR A 40 -4.00 -38.53 20.62
C THR A 40 -2.91 -39.21 21.44
N ASP A 41 -2.18 -40.16 20.86
CA ASP A 41 -1.08 -40.88 21.53
C ASP A 41 0.10 -39.96 21.85
N ALA A 42 0.47 -39.09 20.91
CA ALA A 42 1.53 -38.10 21.10
C ALA A 42 1.20 -37.11 22.23
N VAL A 43 -0.05 -36.64 22.28
CA VAL A 43 -0.53 -35.75 23.34
C VAL A 43 -0.59 -36.47 24.68
N GLN A 44 -1.03 -37.74 24.72
CA GLN A 44 -1.01 -38.52 25.96
C GLN A 44 0.40 -38.69 26.52
N ALA A 45 1.40 -38.90 25.67
CA ALA A 45 2.80 -38.98 26.09
C ALA A 45 3.31 -37.65 26.67
N LEU A 46 2.93 -36.50 26.08
CA LEU A 46 3.22 -35.18 26.65
C LEU A 46 2.59 -35.01 28.04
N ILE A 47 1.36 -35.48 28.23
CA ILE A 47 0.66 -35.42 29.52
C ILE A 47 1.38 -36.26 30.57
N ASP A 48 1.73 -37.50 30.23
CA ASP A 48 2.30 -38.46 31.18
C ASP A 48 3.75 -38.13 31.58
N GLN A 49 4.52 -37.53 30.66
CA GLN A 49 5.97 -37.36 30.82
C GLN A 49 6.39 -35.89 30.99
N GLY A 50 5.57 -34.94 30.52
CA GLY A 50 5.99 -33.55 30.36
C GLY A 50 7.17 -33.40 29.40
N VAL A 51 7.76 -32.20 29.38
CA VAL A 51 8.90 -31.86 28.51
C VAL A 51 10.07 -31.32 29.32
N SER A 52 11.29 -31.69 28.93
CA SER A 52 12.55 -31.16 29.50
C SER A 52 13.37 -30.34 28.51
N GLY A 53 12.99 -30.35 27.24
CA GLY A 53 13.56 -29.58 26.15
C GLY A 53 12.51 -29.33 25.06
N PRO A 54 12.90 -28.70 23.92
CA PRO A 54 12.02 -28.60 22.76
C PRO A 54 11.57 -30.00 22.29
N VAL A 55 10.29 -30.13 21.93
CA VAL A 55 9.71 -31.36 21.37
C VAL A 55 9.12 -31.04 20.00
N ASN A 56 9.53 -31.78 18.97
CA ASN A 56 9.01 -31.64 17.62
C ASN A 56 8.40 -32.95 17.15
N PHE A 57 7.11 -32.94 16.83
CA PHE A 57 6.40 -34.02 16.17
C PHE A 57 6.38 -33.77 14.66
N PHE A 58 7.07 -34.63 13.90
CA PHE A 58 7.02 -34.68 12.45
C PHE A 58 5.92 -35.64 12.00
N VAL A 59 4.85 -35.08 11.45
CA VAL A 59 3.65 -35.84 11.10
C VAL A 59 3.77 -36.34 9.67
N ALA A 60 3.72 -37.66 9.47
CA ALA A 60 3.79 -38.25 8.14
C ALA A 60 2.54 -37.90 7.32
N PRO A 61 2.66 -37.79 5.98
CA PRO A 61 1.52 -37.51 5.12
C PRO A 61 0.38 -38.51 5.32
N GLY A 62 -0.85 -38.02 5.36
CA GLY A 62 -2.03 -38.84 5.56
C GLY A 62 -3.22 -38.10 6.16
N THR A 63 -4.32 -38.85 6.27
CA THR A 63 -5.57 -38.39 6.87
C THR A 63 -5.71 -38.94 8.29
N TYR A 64 -5.85 -38.03 9.25
CA TYR A 64 -5.99 -38.32 10.67
C TYR A 64 -7.42 -37.94 11.08
N ASN A 65 -8.30 -38.93 11.25
CA ASN A 65 -9.69 -38.71 11.68
C ASN A 65 -9.77 -38.73 13.21
N GLU A 66 -9.42 -37.60 13.83
CA GLU A 66 -9.22 -37.51 15.27
C GLU A 66 -9.76 -36.20 15.82
N GLN A 67 -10.25 -36.25 17.06
CA GLN A 67 -10.48 -35.10 17.92
C GLN A 67 -9.57 -35.25 19.13
N PHE A 68 -8.80 -34.21 19.45
CA PHE A 68 -7.89 -34.26 20.61
C PHE A 68 -7.84 -32.92 21.36
N ASN A 69 -7.50 -33.02 22.65
CA ASN A 69 -7.37 -31.90 23.56
C ASN A 69 -5.94 -31.85 24.12
N ILE A 70 -5.30 -30.69 24.05
CA ILE A 70 -3.98 -30.45 24.63
C ILE A 70 -4.19 -29.68 25.93
N PRO A 71 -4.04 -30.32 27.11
CA PRO A 71 -4.09 -29.63 28.39
C PRO A 71 -2.78 -28.89 28.68
N PHE A 72 -2.65 -28.29 29.86
CA PHE A 72 -1.35 -27.85 30.36
C PHE A 72 -0.33 -29.00 30.35
N ILE A 73 0.78 -28.80 29.62
CA ILE A 73 1.90 -29.75 29.55
C ILE A 73 3.02 -29.28 30.46
N GLN A 74 3.39 -30.12 31.44
CA GLN A 74 4.43 -29.79 32.42
C GLN A 74 5.78 -29.57 31.72
N GLY A 75 6.48 -28.51 32.14
CA GLY A 75 7.81 -28.18 31.63
C GLY A 75 7.82 -27.31 30.37
N THR A 76 6.65 -27.01 29.78
CA THR A 76 6.57 -26.10 28.64
C THR A 76 7.01 -24.68 29.01
N SER A 77 7.78 -24.07 28.11
CA SER A 77 8.30 -22.71 28.27
C SER A 77 8.66 -22.10 26.91
N ALA A 78 9.11 -20.85 26.90
CA ALA A 78 9.63 -20.22 25.68
C ALA A 78 10.82 -20.96 25.06
N ILE A 79 11.51 -21.81 25.83
CA ILE A 79 12.60 -22.69 25.36
C ILE A 79 12.06 -24.09 25.05
N ASN A 80 11.29 -24.67 25.97
CA ASN A 80 10.74 -26.02 25.86
C ASN A 80 9.37 -25.98 25.17
N THR A 81 9.37 -25.69 23.87
CA THR A 81 8.14 -25.61 23.07
C THR A 81 7.73 -27.00 22.59
N VAL A 82 6.45 -27.18 22.29
CA VAL A 82 5.93 -28.35 21.56
C VAL A 82 5.50 -27.91 20.17
N THR A 83 6.04 -28.54 19.13
CA THR A 83 5.72 -28.22 17.73
C THR A 83 5.16 -29.45 17.03
N PHE A 84 4.01 -29.33 16.38
CA PHE A 84 3.49 -30.27 15.39
C PHE A 84 3.74 -29.68 14.01
N ASN A 85 4.46 -30.40 13.16
CA ASN A 85 4.80 -29.97 11.81
C ASN A 85 4.64 -31.15 10.84
N SER A 86 4.11 -30.93 9.63
CA SER A 86 4.18 -32.00 8.62
C SER A 86 5.63 -32.35 8.31
N LEU A 87 5.87 -33.62 8.00
CA LEU A 87 7.20 -34.11 7.70
C LEU A 87 7.81 -33.42 6.46
N ALA A 88 6.98 -33.11 5.46
CA ALA A 88 7.42 -32.45 4.23
C ALA A 88 7.41 -30.91 4.29
N ALA A 89 6.91 -30.32 5.39
CA ALA A 89 6.63 -28.88 5.47
C ALA A 89 5.68 -28.38 4.36
N ASP A 90 4.73 -29.23 3.95
CA ASP A 90 3.65 -28.93 3.01
C ASP A 90 2.31 -29.02 3.75
N SER A 91 1.46 -27.99 3.60
CA SER A 91 0.15 -27.92 4.28
C SER A 91 -0.90 -28.86 3.71
N THR A 92 -0.66 -29.43 2.53
CA THR A 92 -1.57 -30.37 1.86
C THR A 92 -1.34 -31.83 2.25
N ASP A 93 -0.20 -32.15 2.88
CA ASP A 93 0.22 -33.52 3.17
C ASP A 93 -0.50 -34.16 4.36
N VAL A 94 -0.79 -33.37 5.39
CA VAL A 94 -1.38 -33.86 6.64
C VAL A 94 -2.74 -33.23 6.79
N ASN A 95 -3.79 -34.07 6.81
CA ASN A 95 -5.16 -33.60 6.97
C ASN A 95 -5.78 -34.15 8.27
N VAL A 96 -6.03 -33.27 9.23
CA VAL A 96 -6.63 -33.59 10.53
C VAL A 96 -8.12 -33.25 10.49
N ASN A 97 -8.97 -34.26 10.62
CA ASN A 97 -10.41 -34.15 10.40
C ASN A 97 -11.20 -34.60 11.62
N PHE A 98 -12.25 -33.87 11.95
CA PHE A 98 -13.26 -34.35 12.89
C PHE A 98 -14.67 -33.90 12.47
N ALA A 99 -15.63 -34.82 12.54
CA ALA A 99 -17.03 -34.56 12.24
C ALA A 99 -17.89 -34.52 13.52
N ALA A 100 -18.25 -33.32 13.99
CA ALA A 100 -19.03 -33.17 15.21
C ALA A 100 -20.52 -33.52 15.00
N THR A 101 -21.04 -34.41 15.85
CA THR A 101 -22.46 -34.83 15.83
C THR A 101 -23.31 -34.18 16.92
N GLY A 102 -22.71 -33.38 17.81
CA GLY A 102 -23.38 -32.71 18.93
C GLY A 102 -22.71 -31.38 19.28
N GLY A 103 -23.41 -30.51 20.01
CA GLY A 103 -22.96 -29.13 20.25
C GLY A 103 -21.71 -28.98 21.11
N VAL A 104 -21.32 -30.01 21.88
CA VAL A 104 -20.07 -30.07 22.66
C VAL A 104 -19.64 -31.54 22.81
N PRO A 105 -18.35 -31.88 22.63
CA PRO A 105 -17.29 -31.06 22.04
C PRO A 105 -17.44 -31.00 20.51
N ASN A 106 -17.32 -29.80 19.93
CA ASN A 106 -17.56 -29.52 18.51
C ASN A 106 -16.28 -29.08 17.77
N TYR A 107 -15.10 -29.35 18.34
CA TYR A 107 -13.80 -28.94 17.80
C TYR A 107 -13.02 -30.09 17.13
N VAL A 108 -12.05 -29.78 16.28
CA VAL A 108 -11.01 -30.72 15.85
C VAL A 108 -9.87 -30.76 16.88
N VAL A 109 -9.34 -29.57 17.22
CA VAL A 109 -8.27 -29.38 18.21
C VAL A 109 -8.76 -28.47 19.32
N SER A 110 -8.65 -28.94 20.56
CA SER A 110 -8.82 -28.10 21.75
C SER A 110 -7.47 -27.82 22.40
N VAL A 111 -7.22 -26.55 22.70
CA VAL A 111 -6.03 -26.08 23.42
C VAL A 111 -6.51 -25.52 24.75
N ASP A 112 -6.50 -26.38 25.76
CA ASP A 112 -7.07 -26.14 27.09
C ASP A 112 -5.93 -25.83 28.07
N SER A 113 -5.71 -24.57 28.42
CA SER A 113 -4.64 -24.11 29.35
C SER A 113 -3.19 -24.38 28.91
N ALA A 114 -2.98 -25.06 27.77
CA ALA A 114 -1.67 -25.35 27.20
C ALA A 114 -0.90 -24.08 26.82
N ARG A 115 0.43 -24.19 26.81
CA ARG A 115 1.30 -23.05 26.50
C ARG A 115 2.45 -23.48 25.61
N TYR A 116 2.92 -22.55 24.78
CA TYR A 116 4.08 -22.77 23.91
C TYR A 116 3.90 -23.95 22.93
N ILE A 117 2.69 -24.04 22.37
CA ILE A 117 2.32 -25.06 21.37
C ILE A 117 2.30 -24.42 19.99
N LYS A 118 2.86 -25.11 19.00
CA LYS A 118 2.92 -24.64 17.61
C LYS A 118 2.35 -25.69 16.66
N PHE A 119 1.57 -25.25 15.69
CA PHE A 119 1.07 -26.06 14.57
C PHE A 119 1.56 -25.46 13.26
N LYS A 120 2.18 -26.27 12.41
CA LYS A 120 2.82 -25.83 11.18
C LYS A 120 2.55 -26.75 9.99
N HIS A 121 2.32 -26.17 8.81
CA HIS A 121 2.27 -26.88 7.54
C HIS A 121 1.30 -28.07 7.56
N MET A 122 0.04 -27.87 7.94
CA MET A 122 -0.97 -28.94 7.89
C MET A 122 -2.37 -28.39 7.65
N SER A 123 -3.27 -29.28 7.24
CA SER A 123 -4.68 -29.00 7.01
C SER A 123 -5.55 -29.43 8.20
N PHE A 124 -6.51 -28.59 8.57
CA PHE A 124 -7.54 -28.89 9.57
C PHE A 124 -8.92 -28.76 8.96
N HIS A 125 -9.75 -29.78 9.19
CA HIS A 125 -11.09 -29.86 8.64
C HIS A 125 -12.12 -30.16 9.73
N SER A 126 -13.03 -29.22 9.94
CA SER A 126 -14.18 -29.41 10.84
C SER A 126 -15.45 -29.72 10.04
N GLY A 127 -16.01 -30.92 10.23
CA GLY A 127 -17.22 -31.38 9.57
C GLY A 127 -18.38 -31.65 10.55
N GLY A 128 -19.57 -31.99 10.04
CA GLY A 128 -20.67 -32.52 10.84
C GLY A 128 -21.89 -31.58 10.97
N THR A 129 -22.80 -31.89 11.90
CA THR A 129 -24.13 -31.26 11.95
C THR A 129 -24.34 -30.30 13.12
N ALA A 130 -23.31 -30.04 13.94
CA ALA A 130 -23.45 -29.24 15.15
C ALA A 130 -22.31 -28.22 15.37
N TRP A 131 -22.49 -27.00 14.84
CA TRP A 131 -21.68 -25.81 15.17
C TRP A 131 -20.17 -26.06 15.18
N THR A 132 -19.60 -26.46 14.06
CA THR A 132 -18.24 -27.04 14.00
C THR A 132 -17.13 -25.99 14.14
N THR A 133 -16.08 -26.34 14.90
CA THR A 133 -14.90 -25.50 15.11
C THR A 133 -13.61 -26.26 14.76
N CYS A 134 -12.62 -25.62 14.12
CA CYS A 134 -11.31 -26.27 13.96
C CYS A 134 -10.49 -26.19 15.25
N PHE A 135 -10.20 -24.97 15.71
CA PHE A 135 -9.44 -24.71 16.94
C PHE A 135 -10.30 -24.05 18.01
N TYR A 136 -10.37 -24.69 19.17
CA TYR A 136 -10.95 -24.12 20.36
C TYR A 136 -9.85 -23.83 21.40
N ILE A 137 -9.53 -22.55 21.61
CA ILE A 137 -8.42 -22.11 22.47
C ILE A 137 -9.00 -21.42 23.71
N HIS A 138 -8.77 -21.99 24.90
CA HIS A 138 -9.45 -21.54 26.11
C HIS A 138 -8.68 -21.86 27.41
N ASN A 139 -9.31 -21.55 28.56
CA ASN A 139 -8.81 -21.79 29.92
C ASN A 139 -7.38 -21.29 30.19
N GLY A 140 -7.03 -20.12 29.69
CA GLY A 140 -5.72 -19.50 29.90
C GLY A 140 -4.61 -20.05 29.01
N ALA A 141 -4.96 -20.71 27.91
CA ALA A 141 -3.99 -21.10 26.89
C ALA A 141 -3.22 -19.86 26.40
N SER A 142 -1.90 -20.00 26.21
CA SER A 142 -1.09 -18.85 25.82
C SER A 142 0.21 -19.19 25.10
N ASN A 143 0.68 -18.28 24.25
CA ASN A 143 1.83 -18.52 23.36
C ASN A 143 1.54 -19.70 22.43
N ILE A 144 0.43 -19.60 21.72
CA ILE A 144 0.01 -20.59 20.72
C ILE A 144 0.29 -20.00 19.35
N SER A 145 0.96 -20.76 18.48
CA SER A 145 1.21 -20.35 17.10
C SER A 145 0.60 -21.35 16.11
N ILE A 146 -0.05 -20.81 15.09
CA ILE A 146 -0.65 -21.54 13.97
C ILE A 146 -0.12 -20.90 12.70
N GLU A 147 0.74 -21.62 11.98
CA GLU A 147 1.54 -21.05 10.89
C GLU A 147 1.51 -21.92 9.64
N ASN A 148 1.27 -21.32 8.46
CA ASN A 148 1.29 -22.04 7.18
C ASN A 148 0.31 -23.23 7.15
N CYS A 149 -0.85 -23.11 7.79
CA CYS A 149 -1.87 -24.14 7.82
C CYS A 149 -3.03 -23.82 6.89
N HIS A 150 -3.79 -24.85 6.53
CA HIS A 150 -4.99 -24.75 5.70
C HIS A 150 -6.23 -25.15 6.50
N PHE A 151 -7.31 -24.39 6.42
CA PHE A 151 -8.55 -24.63 7.15
C PHE A 151 -9.74 -24.75 6.20
N THR A 152 -10.57 -25.76 6.43
CA THR A 152 -11.84 -25.93 5.73
C THR A 152 -12.93 -26.41 6.68
N ALA A 153 -14.20 -26.20 6.33
CA ALA A 153 -15.32 -26.74 7.08
C ALA A 153 -16.46 -27.25 6.19
N THR A 154 -17.20 -28.26 6.67
CA THR A 154 -18.44 -28.75 6.04
C THR A 154 -19.56 -28.91 7.06
N GLY A 155 -20.81 -28.61 6.66
CA GLY A 155 -22.00 -28.83 7.50
C GLY A 155 -22.40 -27.62 8.37
N SER A 156 -22.85 -27.84 9.61
CA SER A 156 -23.27 -26.74 10.51
C SER A 156 -22.04 -25.95 10.96
N VAL A 157 -21.99 -24.68 10.57
CA VAL A 157 -20.80 -23.84 10.67
C VAL A 157 -20.75 -23.02 11.98
N ASN A 158 -19.55 -22.88 12.56
CA ASN A 158 -19.31 -21.97 13.68
C ASN A 158 -18.04 -21.13 13.44
N ASN A 159 -16.84 -21.62 13.76
CA ASN A 159 -15.61 -20.82 13.66
C ASN A 159 -14.41 -21.66 13.20
N HIS A 160 -13.48 -21.15 12.38
CA HIS A 160 -12.21 -21.86 12.20
C HIS A 160 -11.38 -21.80 13.48
N ILE A 161 -11.07 -20.61 13.96
CA ILE A 161 -10.30 -20.41 15.20
C ILE A 161 -11.14 -19.62 16.19
N GLN A 162 -11.38 -20.21 17.36
CA GLN A 162 -12.21 -19.65 18.41
C GLN A 162 -11.42 -19.48 19.71
N LEU A 163 -11.42 -18.26 20.23
CA LEU A 163 -10.97 -17.90 21.58
C LEU A 163 -12.20 -17.53 22.40
N TYR A 164 -12.54 -18.33 23.40
CA TYR A 164 -13.70 -18.09 24.26
C TYR A 164 -13.35 -18.31 25.73
N ASP A 165 -12.76 -17.30 26.36
CA ASP A 165 -12.15 -17.49 27.68
C ASP A 165 -11.78 -16.17 28.38
N THR A 166 -11.44 -16.24 29.67
CA THR A 166 -11.03 -15.11 30.51
C THR A 166 -9.53 -15.02 30.82
N ALA A 167 -8.66 -15.83 30.23
CA ALA A 167 -7.21 -15.72 30.48
C ALA A 167 -6.33 -15.98 29.24
N THR A 168 -6.92 -16.38 28.12
CA THR A 168 -6.22 -16.67 26.87
C THR A 168 -5.53 -15.43 26.31
N LYS A 169 -4.27 -15.57 25.88
CA LYS A 169 -3.43 -14.46 25.41
C LYS A 169 -2.24 -14.93 24.57
N PHE A 170 -1.63 -14.03 23.80
CA PHE A 170 -0.45 -14.36 22.99
C PHE A 170 -0.76 -15.48 21.98
N ILE A 171 -1.73 -15.21 21.12
CA ILE A 171 -2.18 -16.12 20.07
C ILE A 171 -1.74 -15.54 18.73
N ASP A 172 -0.98 -16.33 17.99
CA ASP A 172 -0.26 -15.91 16.80
C ASP A 172 -0.71 -16.78 15.63
N VAL A 173 -1.36 -16.17 14.64
CA VAL A 173 -1.94 -16.85 13.48
C VAL A 173 -1.35 -16.19 12.24
N ARG A 174 -0.48 -16.91 11.53
CA ARG A 174 0.24 -16.36 10.37
C ARG A 174 0.25 -17.24 9.13
N ASN A 175 0.20 -16.61 7.96
CA ASN A 175 0.39 -17.29 6.67
C ASN A 175 -0.59 -18.46 6.46
N ASN A 176 -1.79 -18.39 7.02
CA ASN A 176 -2.78 -19.45 6.90
C ASN A 176 -3.78 -19.14 5.79
N TYR A 177 -4.34 -20.18 5.18
CA TYR A 177 -5.49 -20.08 4.27
C TYR A 177 -6.73 -20.68 4.93
N LEU A 178 -7.82 -19.93 5.00
CA LEU A 178 -9.04 -20.29 5.72
C LEU A 178 -10.25 -20.16 4.80
N LEU A 179 -10.80 -21.28 4.35
CA LEU A 179 -11.89 -21.33 3.37
C LEU A 179 -13.21 -21.80 4.00
N GLY A 180 -14.26 -20.98 3.84
CA GLY A 180 -15.61 -21.29 4.31
C GLY A 180 -15.80 -21.08 5.81
N ASN A 181 -16.75 -21.85 6.37
CA ASN A 181 -17.18 -21.82 7.78
C ASN A 181 -17.93 -20.53 8.18
N GLY A 182 -18.32 -20.40 9.46
CA GLY A 182 -19.10 -19.26 9.95
C GLY A 182 -18.22 -18.03 10.14
N THR A 183 -17.27 -18.12 11.07
CA THR A 183 -16.28 -17.06 11.33
C THR A 183 -14.86 -17.57 11.08
N GLY A 184 -14.00 -16.75 10.46
CA GLY A 184 -12.60 -17.12 10.24
C GLY A 184 -11.83 -17.11 11.56
N PHE A 185 -11.81 -15.96 12.23
CA PHE A 185 -11.26 -15.83 13.57
C PHE A 185 -12.27 -15.19 14.51
N PHE A 186 -12.54 -15.83 15.64
CA PHE A 186 -13.48 -15.36 16.64
C PHE A 186 -12.80 -15.22 18.00
N SER A 187 -12.86 -14.03 18.60
CA SER A 187 -12.49 -13.83 20.00
C SER A 187 -13.64 -13.22 20.80
N ASN A 188 -13.89 -13.79 21.97
CA ASN A 188 -14.82 -13.24 22.94
C ASN A 188 -14.44 -13.65 24.36
N SER A 189 -14.78 -12.81 25.33
CA SER A 189 -14.60 -13.12 26.74
C SER A 189 -15.78 -12.60 27.55
N PRO A 190 -16.31 -13.38 28.50
CA PRO A 190 -17.40 -12.91 29.35
C PRO A 190 -16.97 -11.85 30.37
N ASN A 191 -15.69 -11.85 30.81
CA ASN A 191 -15.30 -11.09 32.01
C ASN A 191 -13.99 -10.28 31.91
N VAL A 192 -13.12 -10.56 30.94
CA VAL A 192 -11.84 -9.82 30.83
C VAL A 192 -11.53 -9.46 29.38
N LEU A 193 -10.50 -8.65 29.18
CA LEU A 193 -9.97 -8.37 27.87
C LEU A 193 -8.97 -9.44 27.43
N LEU A 194 -9.22 -10.07 26.28
CA LEU A 194 -8.25 -10.89 25.56
C LEU A 194 -7.16 -9.98 24.99
N LYS A 195 -5.90 -10.45 24.94
CA LYS A 195 -4.78 -9.61 24.48
C LYS A 195 -3.65 -10.38 23.82
N GLY A 196 -2.81 -9.67 23.07
CA GLY A 196 -1.67 -10.24 22.36
C GLY A 196 -2.14 -11.17 21.25
N ILE A 197 -3.17 -10.78 20.51
CA ILE A 197 -3.61 -11.50 19.32
C ILE A 197 -2.89 -10.89 18.13
N VAL A 198 -2.26 -11.74 17.32
CA VAL A 198 -1.61 -11.33 16.07
C VAL A 198 -2.19 -12.16 14.93
N LEU A 199 -2.81 -11.49 13.97
CA LEU A 199 -3.27 -12.06 12.71
C LEU A 199 -2.47 -11.39 11.59
N GLU A 200 -1.59 -12.12 10.94
CA GLU A 200 -0.69 -11.54 9.93
C GLU A 200 -0.55 -12.43 8.69
N ASN A 201 -0.65 -11.84 7.50
CA ASN A 201 -0.51 -12.55 6.22
C ASN A 201 -1.47 -13.74 6.04
N ASN A 202 -2.65 -13.73 6.65
CA ASN A 202 -3.63 -14.80 6.45
C ASN A 202 -4.59 -14.44 5.32
N VAL A 203 -5.11 -15.47 4.66
CA VAL A 203 -6.14 -15.36 3.63
C VAL A 203 -7.42 -16.03 4.13
N PHE A 204 -8.48 -15.24 4.28
CA PHE A 204 -9.81 -15.65 4.71
C PHE A 204 -10.76 -15.55 3.51
N VAL A 205 -11.36 -16.68 3.11
CA VAL A 205 -12.22 -16.75 1.93
C VAL A 205 -13.58 -17.32 2.32
N ASP A 206 -14.65 -16.61 1.99
CA ASP A 206 -16.05 -17.05 2.04
C ASP A 206 -16.54 -17.52 3.42
N GLN A 207 -16.18 -16.78 4.47
CA GLN A 207 -16.80 -16.94 5.77
C GLN A 207 -18.27 -16.50 5.71
N ILE A 208 -19.19 -17.34 6.19
CA ILE A 208 -20.64 -17.12 6.09
C ILE A 208 -21.08 -15.95 6.96
N ASN A 209 -20.57 -15.82 8.18
CA ASN A 209 -21.03 -14.84 9.17
C ASN A 209 -20.10 -13.63 9.24
N THR A 210 -18.80 -13.84 9.40
CA THR A 210 -17.83 -12.76 9.59
C THR A 210 -16.42 -13.23 9.24
N GLY A 211 -15.60 -12.42 8.56
CA GLY A 211 -14.18 -12.75 8.35
C GLY A 211 -13.46 -12.84 9.70
N LEU A 212 -13.39 -11.70 10.39
CA LEU A 212 -12.78 -11.55 11.71
C LEU A 212 -13.76 -10.93 12.71
N SER A 213 -14.00 -11.60 13.84
CA SER A 213 -14.88 -11.11 14.90
C SER A 213 -14.13 -10.97 16.22
N PHE A 214 -14.10 -9.76 16.75
CA PHE A 214 -13.49 -9.43 18.04
C PHE A 214 -14.53 -8.88 19.00
N SER A 215 -14.58 -9.48 20.18
CA SER A 215 -15.32 -8.98 21.34
C SER A 215 -14.43 -9.01 22.56
N LYS A 216 -14.47 -7.94 23.38
CA LYS A 216 -13.68 -7.84 24.63
C LYS A 216 -12.20 -8.17 24.39
N THR A 217 -11.60 -7.53 23.39
CA THR A 217 -10.22 -7.77 22.98
C THR A 217 -9.46 -6.45 22.96
N THR A 218 -8.20 -6.45 23.37
CA THR A 218 -7.33 -5.27 23.32
C THR A 218 -5.95 -5.57 22.74
N GLY A 219 -5.35 -4.60 22.07
CA GLY A 219 -3.97 -4.75 21.59
C GLY A 219 -3.81 -5.77 20.47
N ALA A 220 -4.84 -6.02 19.67
CA ALA A 220 -4.74 -6.94 18.54
C ALA A 220 -3.98 -6.27 17.38
N ILE A 221 -3.09 -7.04 16.75
CA ILE A 221 -2.39 -6.64 15.52
C ILE A 221 -2.99 -7.45 14.38
N ILE A 222 -3.57 -6.74 13.42
CA ILE A 222 -4.21 -7.30 12.23
C ILE A 222 -3.51 -6.66 11.04
N ARG A 223 -2.61 -7.41 10.39
CA ARG A 223 -1.72 -6.84 9.37
C ARG A 223 -1.65 -7.70 8.12
N ASN A 224 -1.65 -7.10 6.93
CA ASN A 224 -1.40 -7.81 5.66
C ASN A 224 -2.35 -9.01 5.42
N ASN A 225 -3.55 -9.01 6.02
CA ASN A 225 -4.51 -10.09 5.78
C ASN A 225 -5.37 -9.77 4.57
N THR A 226 -5.76 -10.81 3.84
CA THR A 226 -6.73 -10.73 2.75
C THR A 226 -8.01 -11.40 3.19
N ILE A 227 -9.13 -10.67 3.20
CA ILE A 227 -10.45 -11.15 3.58
C ILE A 227 -11.37 -10.96 2.37
N ILE A 228 -11.77 -12.07 1.75
CA ILE A 228 -12.61 -12.07 0.55
C ILE A 228 -13.90 -12.81 0.87
N ASN A 229 -15.04 -12.23 0.50
CA ASN A 229 -16.32 -12.92 0.58
C ASN A 229 -17.14 -12.72 -0.69
N THR A 230 -17.39 -13.81 -1.41
CA THR A 230 -18.24 -13.84 -2.61
C THR A 230 -19.63 -14.43 -2.33
N LEU A 231 -20.02 -14.54 -1.05
CA LEU A 231 -21.32 -15.03 -0.63
C LEU A 231 -22.30 -13.86 -0.45
N THR A 232 -23.54 -14.07 -0.86
CA THR A 232 -24.64 -13.12 -0.65
C THR A 232 -25.23 -13.28 0.76
N ASN A 233 -24.78 -12.45 1.70
CA ASN A 233 -25.33 -12.34 3.05
C ASN A 233 -25.24 -10.90 3.56
N SER A 234 -26.37 -10.18 3.59
CA SER A 234 -26.43 -8.79 4.06
C SER A 234 -26.03 -8.58 5.53
N SER A 235 -25.97 -9.65 6.33
CA SER A 235 -25.49 -9.60 7.71
C SER A 235 -23.98 -9.84 7.85
N TYR A 236 -23.29 -10.16 6.75
CA TYR A 236 -21.86 -10.41 6.77
C TYR A 236 -21.06 -9.16 7.16
N LYS A 237 -19.94 -9.40 7.84
CA LYS A 237 -18.96 -8.38 8.19
C LYS A 237 -17.55 -8.87 7.87
N GLY A 238 -16.76 -8.13 7.11
CA GLY A 238 -15.35 -8.48 6.88
C GLY A 238 -14.55 -8.45 8.19
N LEU A 239 -14.56 -7.29 8.83
CA LEU A 239 -14.02 -7.07 10.18
C LEU A 239 -15.14 -6.58 11.10
N ASN A 240 -15.43 -7.31 12.16
CA ASN A 240 -16.35 -6.89 13.22
C ASN A 240 -15.59 -6.77 14.54
N ALA A 241 -15.61 -5.59 15.15
CA ALA A 241 -14.92 -5.38 16.40
C ALA A 241 -15.83 -4.61 17.38
N THR A 242 -16.24 -5.28 18.46
CA THR A 242 -17.22 -4.78 19.43
C THR A 242 -16.64 -4.79 20.85
N ASN A 243 -16.64 -3.67 21.57
CA ASN A 243 -15.94 -3.55 22.86
C ASN A 243 -14.47 -4.02 22.78
N ALA A 244 -13.82 -3.69 21.67
CA ALA A 244 -12.41 -3.94 21.43
C ALA A 244 -11.69 -2.60 21.24
N PHE A 245 -10.39 -2.49 21.54
CA PHE A 245 -9.66 -1.22 21.45
C PHE A 245 -8.14 -1.43 21.54
N GLY A 246 -7.35 -0.39 21.30
CA GLY A 246 -5.88 -0.52 21.24
C GLY A 246 -5.40 -1.33 20.03
N PHE A 247 -6.18 -1.39 18.94
CA PHE A 247 -5.85 -2.23 17.79
C PHE A 247 -4.84 -1.53 16.87
N LEU A 248 -4.01 -2.33 16.20
CA LEU A 248 -3.30 -1.91 15.00
C LEU A 248 -3.84 -2.74 13.84
N VAL A 249 -4.61 -2.09 12.96
CA VAL A 249 -5.18 -2.69 11.76
C VAL A 249 -4.51 -2.01 10.57
N GLU A 250 -3.56 -2.69 9.92
CA GLU A 250 -2.83 -2.06 8.82
C GLU A 250 -2.62 -2.95 7.60
N ARG A 251 -2.67 -2.36 6.39
CA ARG A 251 -2.41 -3.07 5.13
C ARG A 251 -3.28 -4.32 4.93
N ASN A 252 -4.51 -4.32 5.42
CA ASN A 252 -5.44 -5.42 5.16
C ASN A 252 -6.29 -5.09 3.93
N LEU A 253 -6.55 -6.10 3.10
CA LEU A 253 -7.52 -6.06 2.02
C LEU A 253 -8.81 -6.74 2.48
N ILE A 254 -9.92 -6.01 2.49
CA ILE A 254 -11.26 -6.53 2.75
C ILE A 254 -12.09 -6.34 1.49
N LYS A 255 -12.45 -7.43 0.81
CA LYS A 255 -13.34 -7.45 -0.35
C LYS A 255 -14.60 -8.25 -0.04
N SER A 256 -15.77 -7.68 -0.27
CA SER A 256 -17.04 -8.40 0.00
C SER A 256 -18.14 -8.02 -0.99
N GLU A 257 -18.88 -9.04 -1.45
CA GLU A 257 -20.07 -8.88 -2.30
C GLU A 257 -21.34 -8.48 -1.56
N SER A 258 -21.30 -8.47 -0.23
CA SER A 258 -22.45 -8.07 0.57
C SER A 258 -22.08 -7.61 1.98
N GLY A 259 -23.03 -6.96 2.65
CA GLY A 259 -22.93 -6.62 4.06
C GLY A 259 -22.01 -5.42 4.32
N ILE A 260 -21.12 -5.57 5.31
CA ILE A 260 -20.27 -4.48 5.82
C ILE A 260 -18.80 -4.87 5.69
N GLY A 261 -17.96 -3.99 5.14
CA GLY A 261 -16.51 -4.20 5.07
C GLY A 261 -15.90 -4.23 6.47
N ALA A 262 -16.04 -3.14 7.22
CA ALA A 262 -15.62 -3.05 8.61
C ALA A 262 -16.70 -2.42 9.51
N ASN A 263 -16.98 -3.06 10.64
CA ASN A 263 -17.90 -2.58 11.67
C ASN A 263 -17.16 -2.42 12.99
N ILE A 264 -16.92 -1.18 13.38
CA ILE A 264 -16.06 -0.78 14.49
C ILE A 264 -16.93 -0.13 15.58
N GLN A 265 -17.21 -0.89 16.64
CA GLN A 265 -18.10 -0.48 17.73
C GLN A 265 -17.35 -0.58 19.06
N TYR A 266 -16.61 0.46 19.42
CA TYR A 266 -15.68 0.39 20.55
C TYR A 266 -16.25 0.98 21.84
N SER A 267 -15.64 0.56 22.95
CA SER A 267 -15.71 1.22 24.24
C SER A 267 -14.34 1.03 24.91
N GLY A 268 -13.58 2.10 25.09
CA GLY A 268 -12.19 2.03 25.57
C GLY A 268 -11.44 3.35 25.44
N THR A 269 -10.26 3.43 26.09
CA THR A 269 -9.42 4.65 26.10
C THR A 269 -8.10 4.49 25.36
N ASP A 270 -7.70 3.26 25.00
CA ASP A 270 -6.44 3.04 24.30
C ASP A 270 -6.65 3.25 22.78
N PRO A 271 -5.85 4.11 22.13
CA PRO A 271 -6.02 4.44 20.72
C PRO A 271 -5.92 3.23 19.80
N SER A 272 -6.81 3.15 18.82
CA SER A 272 -6.74 2.17 17.74
C SER A 272 -6.37 2.85 16.43
N LEU A 273 -5.43 2.25 15.69
CA LEU A 273 -4.94 2.75 14.42
C LEU A 273 -5.43 1.85 13.29
N PHE A 274 -6.06 2.45 12.29
CA PHE A 274 -6.50 1.83 11.04
C PHE A 274 -5.76 2.52 9.89
N ILE A 275 -4.73 1.87 9.36
CA ILE A 275 -3.76 2.51 8.47
C ILE A 275 -3.60 1.73 7.17
N ASN A 276 -3.63 2.40 6.02
CA ASN A 276 -3.39 1.76 4.71
C ASN A 276 -4.25 0.52 4.48
N ASN A 277 -5.47 0.44 5.01
CA ASN A 277 -6.35 -0.67 4.68
C ASN A 277 -7.11 -0.35 3.40
N ILE A 278 -7.40 -1.40 2.64
CA ILE A 278 -8.27 -1.33 1.47
C ILE A 278 -9.56 -2.07 1.81
N ILE A 279 -10.69 -1.37 1.73
CA ILE A 279 -12.03 -1.94 1.90
C ILE A 279 -12.78 -1.72 0.60
N PHE A 280 -13.10 -2.80 -0.10
CA PHE A 280 -13.84 -2.77 -1.35
C PHE A 280 -15.15 -3.58 -1.24
N MET A 281 -16.25 -2.91 -1.52
CA MET A 281 -17.58 -3.52 -1.47
C MET A 281 -18.20 -3.46 -2.85
N GLU A 282 -18.43 -4.62 -3.46
CA GLU A 282 -19.02 -4.75 -4.79
C GLU A 282 -19.62 -6.15 -4.93
N GLY A 283 -20.88 -6.26 -5.33
CA GLY A 283 -21.61 -7.52 -5.44
C GLY A 283 -22.85 -7.42 -6.34
N ASP A 284 -23.95 -8.07 -5.96
CA ASP A 284 -25.19 -8.10 -6.76
C ASP A 284 -26.00 -6.78 -6.61
N GLU A 285 -26.63 -6.31 -7.70
CA GLU A 285 -27.30 -5.00 -7.89
C GLU A 285 -28.54 -4.76 -6.99
N ASN A 286 -28.73 -5.51 -5.90
CA ASN A 286 -29.94 -5.48 -5.09
C ASN A 286 -29.68 -5.47 -3.57
N GLN A 287 -28.45 -5.17 -3.13
CA GLN A 287 -28.10 -5.12 -1.72
C GLN A 287 -27.43 -3.79 -1.35
N ASP A 288 -27.83 -3.24 -0.21
CA ASP A 288 -27.15 -2.09 0.35
C ASP A 288 -25.81 -2.52 0.94
N LEU A 289 -24.74 -1.87 0.47
CA LEU A 289 -23.37 -2.13 0.89
C LEU A 289 -22.91 -1.06 1.87
N LYS A 290 -22.08 -1.45 2.84
CA LYS A 290 -21.40 -0.50 3.72
C LYS A 290 -19.90 -0.72 3.74
N GLY A 291 -19.13 0.33 3.47
CA GLY A 291 -17.67 0.26 3.57
C GLY A 291 -17.23 0.16 5.03
N LEU A 292 -17.39 1.25 5.76
CA LEU A 292 -17.01 1.38 7.16
C LEU A 292 -18.20 1.87 8.00
N VAL A 293 -18.46 1.18 9.10
CA VAL A 293 -19.43 1.59 10.12
C VAL A 293 -18.70 1.86 11.42
N ILE A 294 -18.91 3.05 12.00
CA ILE A 294 -18.35 3.45 13.29
C ILE A 294 -19.47 3.71 14.28
N GLY A 295 -19.45 3.01 15.42
CA GLY A 295 -20.36 3.23 16.54
C GLY A 295 -19.75 4.11 17.65
N ASN A 296 -20.18 3.90 18.89
CA ASN A 296 -19.85 4.69 20.10
C ASN A 296 -18.38 4.60 20.58
N GLY A 297 -17.44 4.35 19.67
CA GLY A 297 -16.02 4.21 19.99
C GLY A 297 -15.30 5.54 20.11
N SER A 298 -14.29 5.58 20.97
CA SER A 298 -13.38 6.71 21.11
C SER A 298 -11.93 6.35 20.82
N PHE A 299 -11.12 7.35 20.44
CA PHE A 299 -9.69 7.21 20.12
C PHE A 299 -9.42 6.27 18.93
N GLN A 300 -10.13 6.48 17.83
CA GLN A 300 -9.95 5.73 16.60
C GLN A 300 -9.39 6.62 15.50
N ASP A 301 -8.20 6.30 15.03
CA ASP A 301 -7.53 7.04 13.98
C ASP A 301 -7.52 6.21 12.69
N PHE A 302 -8.16 6.74 11.66
CA PHE A 302 -8.24 6.17 10.32
C PHE A 302 -7.38 7.02 9.39
N TYR A 303 -6.19 6.51 9.06
CA TYR A 303 -5.21 7.22 8.25
C TYR A 303 -4.92 6.49 6.95
N ASN A 304 -4.92 7.22 5.84
CA ASN A 304 -4.44 6.69 4.57
C ASN A 304 -5.15 5.39 4.16
N ASN A 305 -6.44 5.21 4.46
CA ASN A 305 -7.18 4.03 3.99
C ASN A 305 -7.82 4.30 2.64
N THR A 306 -8.06 3.26 1.84
CA THR A 306 -8.88 3.33 0.62
C THR A 306 -10.17 2.56 0.87
N ILE A 307 -11.32 3.23 0.77
CA ILE A 307 -12.65 2.65 1.02
C ILE A 307 -13.52 2.92 -0.21
N VAL A 308 -13.97 1.85 -0.87
CA VAL A 308 -14.63 1.96 -2.16
C VAL A 308 -15.93 1.15 -2.15
N LEU A 309 -17.01 1.81 -2.55
CA LEU A 309 -18.23 1.16 -3.00
C LEU A 309 -18.20 1.08 -4.53
N GLY A 310 -18.17 -0.14 -5.06
CA GLY A 310 -18.09 -0.41 -6.50
C GLY A 310 -19.36 -0.06 -7.27
N ASP A 311 -19.37 -0.36 -8.56
CA ASP A 311 -20.44 0.03 -9.49
C ASP A 311 -21.80 -0.61 -9.15
N SER A 312 -21.79 -1.75 -8.45
CA SER A 312 -23.00 -2.45 -8.02
C SER A 312 -23.71 -1.81 -6.81
N ALA A 313 -23.13 -0.77 -6.20
CA ALA A 313 -23.70 -0.13 -5.03
C ALA A 313 -25.08 0.46 -5.36
N THR A 314 -26.03 0.30 -4.45
CA THR A 314 -27.43 0.77 -4.57
C THR A 314 -27.65 2.11 -3.86
N THR A 315 -28.78 2.78 -4.11
CA THR A 315 -29.17 4.01 -3.39
C THR A 315 -29.09 3.96 -1.85
N GLY A 316 -29.23 2.78 -1.23
CA GLY A 316 -29.12 2.61 0.23
C GLY A 316 -27.69 2.35 0.73
N SER A 317 -26.72 2.23 -0.17
CA SER A 317 -25.32 1.96 0.15
C SER A 317 -24.61 3.20 0.72
N VAL A 318 -23.67 2.97 1.64
CA VAL A 318 -22.97 4.03 2.37
C VAL A 318 -21.48 3.71 2.51
N CYS A 319 -20.60 4.61 2.06
CA CYS A 319 -19.15 4.42 2.20
C CYS A 319 -18.71 4.48 3.68
N LEU A 320 -19.08 5.54 4.39
CA LEU A 320 -18.83 5.74 5.82
C LEU A 320 -20.15 6.04 6.56
N SER A 321 -20.50 5.17 7.50
CA SER A 321 -21.72 5.26 8.30
C SER A 321 -21.42 5.46 9.78
N ILE A 322 -22.01 6.49 10.37
CA ILE A 322 -22.05 6.76 11.81
C ILE A 322 -23.54 6.79 12.22
N PRO A 323 -24.10 5.69 12.76
CA PRO A 323 -25.50 5.63 13.15
C PRO A 323 -25.78 6.47 14.40
N ASP A 324 -27.05 6.60 14.79
CA ASP A 324 -27.41 7.27 16.04
C ASP A 324 -26.92 6.45 17.23
N ILE A 325 -26.05 7.06 18.02
CA ILE A 325 -25.37 6.48 19.16
C ILE A 325 -25.83 7.08 20.50
N GLY A 326 -26.83 7.96 20.48
CA GLY A 326 -27.46 8.51 21.67
C GLY A 326 -26.82 9.77 22.24
N GLY A 327 -26.16 10.60 21.41
CA GLY A 327 -25.66 11.92 21.79
C GLY A 327 -24.36 11.88 22.59
N SER A 328 -23.31 11.32 21.99
CA SER A 328 -21.96 11.39 22.53
C SER A 328 -21.27 12.66 22.04
N GLY A 329 -20.66 13.43 22.97
CA GLY A 329 -19.73 14.49 22.56
C GLY A 329 -18.47 13.94 21.87
N SER A 330 -17.45 14.77 21.66
CA SER A 330 -16.19 14.33 21.03
C SER A 330 -15.65 13.04 21.62
N LEU A 331 -15.53 12.04 20.74
CA LEU A 331 -14.97 10.74 21.03
C LEU A 331 -13.52 10.63 20.53
N ASN A 332 -12.89 11.73 20.08
CA ASN A 332 -11.49 11.72 19.63
C ASN A 332 -11.24 10.73 18.49
N ASN A 333 -12.13 10.67 17.51
CA ASN A 333 -11.90 9.90 16.30
C ASN A 333 -11.39 10.81 15.18
N SER A 334 -10.44 10.32 14.39
CA SER A 334 -9.77 11.08 13.32
C SER A 334 -9.84 10.37 11.99
N PHE A 335 -10.10 11.13 10.92
CA PHE A 335 -10.08 10.64 9.53
C PHE A 335 -9.18 11.52 8.68
N ILE A 336 -7.97 11.06 8.39
CA ILE A 336 -6.97 11.86 7.66
C ILE A 336 -6.43 11.08 6.46
N ASN A 337 -6.30 11.73 5.31
CA ASN A 337 -5.74 11.16 4.07
C ASN A 337 -6.47 9.93 3.55
N ASN A 338 -7.73 9.69 3.89
CA ASN A 338 -8.45 8.53 3.37
C ASN A 338 -8.96 8.82 1.95
N ASN A 339 -8.89 7.82 1.08
CA ASN A 339 -9.50 7.83 -0.24
C ASN A 339 -10.83 7.08 -0.20
N MET A 340 -11.94 7.82 -0.11
CA MET A 340 -13.30 7.29 -0.08
C MET A 340 -13.99 7.52 -1.43
N ALA A 341 -14.49 6.46 -2.05
CA ALA A 341 -15.11 6.52 -3.37
C ALA A 341 -16.43 5.75 -3.42
N VAL A 342 -17.44 6.36 -4.02
CA VAL A 342 -18.70 5.71 -4.40
C VAL A 342 -18.82 5.77 -5.92
N LEU A 343 -18.61 4.63 -6.57
CA LEU A 343 -18.59 4.48 -8.04
C LEU A 343 -19.99 4.18 -8.59
N GLY A 344 -20.76 3.34 -7.90
CA GLY A 344 -22.16 3.07 -8.19
C GLY A 344 -23.11 4.11 -7.58
N GLU A 345 -24.31 3.66 -7.19
CA GLU A 345 -25.25 4.50 -6.44
C GLU A 345 -24.88 4.59 -4.95
N GLY A 346 -25.66 5.37 -4.19
CA GLY A 346 -25.48 5.53 -2.74
C GLY A 346 -24.83 6.86 -2.39
N GLN A 347 -24.21 6.91 -1.22
CA GLN A 347 -23.65 8.15 -0.65
C GLN A 347 -22.34 7.91 0.11
N LEU A 348 -21.51 8.94 0.22
CA LEU A 348 -20.25 8.84 0.98
C LEU A 348 -20.53 8.76 2.47
N PHE A 349 -21.42 9.63 2.97
CA PHE A 349 -21.64 9.80 4.39
C PHE A 349 -23.09 9.51 4.77
N PHE A 350 -23.30 8.70 5.80
CA PHE A 350 -24.54 8.66 6.55
C PHE A 350 -24.21 8.86 8.02
N MET A 351 -24.54 10.02 8.57
CA MET A 351 -24.13 10.41 9.91
C MET A 351 -25.29 10.92 10.75
N GLU A 352 -25.48 10.35 11.93
CA GLU A 352 -26.46 10.84 12.91
C GLU A 352 -25.79 11.64 14.04
N ASP A 353 -24.53 11.33 14.36
CA ASP A 353 -23.76 11.98 15.42
C ASP A 353 -22.36 12.36 14.92
N ILE A 354 -22.24 13.52 14.26
CA ILE A 354 -20.96 14.02 13.76
C ILE A 354 -20.02 14.42 14.90
N GLY A 355 -20.57 14.65 16.10
CA GLY A 355 -19.82 15.07 17.28
C GLY A 355 -18.73 14.10 17.69
N ILE A 356 -18.75 12.84 17.21
CA ILE A 356 -17.70 11.86 17.51
C ILE A 356 -16.37 12.11 16.81
N LEU A 357 -16.40 12.87 15.71
CA LEU A 357 -15.21 13.20 14.94
C LEU A 357 -14.53 14.41 15.59
N ASP A 358 -13.29 14.22 16.03
CA ASP A 358 -12.45 15.32 16.50
C ASP A 358 -11.72 15.97 15.31
N SER A 359 -11.33 15.16 14.33
CA SER A 359 -10.79 15.64 13.07
C SER A 359 -11.23 14.80 11.88
N SER A 360 -11.48 15.46 10.76
CA SER A 360 -11.60 14.85 9.44
C SER A 360 -11.04 15.86 8.46
N ASP A 361 -9.96 15.54 7.76
CA ASP A 361 -9.35 16.46 6.79
C ASP A 361 -8.40 15.75 5.80
N TYR A 362 -8.08 16.42 4.69
CA TYR A 362 -7.21 15.89 3.63
C TYR A 362 -7.70 14.55 3.05
N ASN A 363 -9.00 14.27 3.12
CA ASN A 363 -9.58 13.07 2.53
C ASN A 363 -9.95 13.31 1.07
N ASN A 364 -9.91 12.27 0.23
CA ASN A 364 -10.65 12.27 -1.03
C ASN A 364 -12.03 11.69 -0.76
N CYS A 365 -13.05 12.43 -1.15
CA CYS A 365 -14.47 12.16 -0.92
C CYS A 365 -15.15 12.11 -2.29
N TYR A 366 -14.88 11.06 -3.06
CA TYR A 366 -15.30 10.93 -4.44
C TYR A 366 -16.71 10.36 -4.60
N THR A 367 -17.58 11.13 -5.25
CA THR A 367 -18.84 10.63 -5.81
C THR A 367 -19.37 11.60 -6.86
N THR A 368 -20.03 11.06 -7.89
CA THR A 368 -20.79 11.84 -8.88
C THR A 368 -22.30 11.87 -8.57
N ASN A 369 -22.73 11.23 -7.49
CA ASN A 369 -24.15 11.12 -7.13
C ASN A 369 -24.70 12.46 -6.64
N THR A 370 -26.00 12.67 -6.84
CA THR A 370 -26.68 13.90 -6.40
C THR A 370 -26.71 14.04 -4.88
N THR A 371 -26.71 12.91 -4.17
CA THR A 371 -26.62 12.85 -2.71
C THR A 371 -25.16 12.56 -2.36
N PHE A 372 -24.44 13.58 -1.92
CA PHE A 372 -23.08 13.44 -1.42
C PHE A 372 -23.07 12.69 -0.07
N GLY A 373 -23.99 13.06 0.81
CA GLY A 373 -24.15 12.44 2.13
C GLY A 373 -25.44 12.86 2.81
N THR A 374 -25.74 12.25 3.95
CA THR A 374 -26.88 12.56 4.80
C THR A 374 -26.43 12.78 6.23
N TYR A 375 -26.87 13.88 6.83
CA TYR A 375 -26.70 14.17 8.26
C TYR A 375 -28.04 14.40 8.96
N GLN A 376 -28.43 13.56 9.93
CA GLN A 376 -29.71 13.69 10.65
C GLN A 376 -30.92 13.89 9.73
N ALA A 377 -31.05 13.03 8.71
CA ALA A 377 -32.03 13.11 7.63
C ALA A 377 -31.94 14.34 6.69
N ILE A 378 -30.95 15.22 6.85
CA ILE A 378 -30.65 16.31 5.92
C ILE A 378 -29.73 15.77 4.82
N SER A 379 -30.22 15.81 3.57
CA SER A 379 -29.42 15.45 2.40
C SER A 379 -28.51 16.60 1.99
N LEU A 380 -27.22 16.30 1.84
CA LEU A 380 -26.15 17.17 1.37
C LEU A 380 -25.78 16.74 -0.05
N THR A 381 -25.57 17.71 -0.94
CA THR A 381 -25.40 17.44 -2.38
C THR A 381 -23.97 17.63 -2.88
N THR A 382 -23.09 18.20 -2.06
CA THR A 382 -21.68 18.47 -2.43
C THR A 382 -20.76 18.38 -1.23
N LEU A 383 -19.46 18.19 -1.48
CA LEU A 383 -18.42 18.33 -0.47
C LEU A 383 -18.46 19.71 0.21
N ALA A 384 -18.72 20.79 -0.55
CA ALA A 384 -18.85 22.13 0.03
C ALA A 384 -20.01 22.25 1.04
N SER A 385 -21.15 21.60 0.76
CA SER A 385 -22.27 21.57 1.72
C SER A 385 -21.94 20.73 2.96
N TRP A 386 -21.14 19.67 2.81
CA TRP A 386 -20.59 18.91 3.92
C TRP A 386 -19.64 19.74 4.78
N GLN A 387 -18.62 20.35 4.17
CA GLN A 387 -17.64 21.20 4.87
C GLN A 387 -18.32 22.34 5.66
N ALA A 388 -19.32 22.98 5.07
CA ALA A 388 -20.07 24.06 5.73
C ALA A 388 -20.91 23.57 6.92
N LEU A 389 -21.46 22.35 6.86
CA LEU A 389 -22.25 21.77 7.94
C LEU A 389 -21.36 21.20 9.05
N ALA A 390 -20.35 20.42 8.66
CA ALA A 390 -19.49 19.68 9.55
C ALA A 390 -18.47 20.56 10.26
N SER A 391 -18.05 21.67 9.62
CA SER A 391 -16.85 22.42 10.02
C SER A 391 -15.59 21.53 10.08
N LEU A 392 -15.56 20.51 9.23
CA LEU A 392 -14.47 19.56 9.02
C LEU A 392 -14.13 19.53 7.52
N ASP A 393 -13.10 18.77 7.16
CA ASP A 393 -12.72 18.45 5.78
C ASP A 393 -12.29 19.68 4.96
N ALA A 394 -11.65 20.67 5.59
CA ALA A 394 -11.31 21.96 4.97
C ALA A 394 -10.39 21.85 3.74
N HIS A 395 -9.48 20.86 3.72
CA HIS A 395 -8.54 20.54 2.64
C HIS A 395 -8.91 19.27 1.88
N SER A 396 -9.98 18.58 2.28
CA SER A 396 -10.49 17.41 1.56
C SER A 396 -10.96 17.80 0.16
N ILE A 397 -10.88 16.85 -0.76
CA ILE A 397 -11.16 17.02 -2.19
C ILE A 397 -12.18 15.99 -2.67
N ASN A 398 -12.74 16.21 -3.86
CA ASN A 398 -13.64 15.27 -4.53
C ASN A 398 -13.13 15.09 -5.96
N VAL A 399 -12.28 14.09 -6.17
CA VAL A 399 -11.69 13.77 -7.47
C VAL A 399 -11.74 12.26 -7.71
N ASP A 400 -11.97 11.85 -8.96
CA ASP A 400 -11.99 10.43 -9.32
C ASP A 400 -10.63 9.80 -9.03
N PRO A 401 -10.51 8.76 -8.20
CA PRO A 401 -9.23 8.11 -7.93
C PRO A 401 -8.54 7.55 -9.18
N MET A 402 -9.30 7.20 -10.22
CA MET A 402 -8.80 6.53 -11.43
C MET A 402 -8.02 5.26 -11.06
N PHE A 403 -8.69 4.30 -10.41
CA PHE A 403 -8.05 3.03 -10.03
C PHE A 403 -7.49 2.28 -11.25
N TYR A 404 -6.38 1.55 -11.06
CA TYR A 404 -5.71 0.79 -12.12
C TYR A 404 -6.66 -0.24 -12.78
N ALA A 405 -7.47 -0.90 -11.95
CA ALA A 405 -8.49 -1.85 -12.39
C ALA A 405 -9.61 -1.98 -11.34
N THR A 406 -10.59 -2.84 -11.61
CA THR A 406 -11.71 -3.14 -10.68
C THR A 406 -11.28 -3.91 -9.43
N ASP A 407 -10.12 -4.54 -9.46
CA ASP A 407 -9.53 -5.32 -8.36
C ASP A 407 -8.11 -4.88 -7.99
N ASP A 408 -7.66 -3.76 -8.56
CA ASP A 408 -6.37 -3.13 -8.28
C ASP A 408 -6.61 -1.67 -7.88
N PHE A 409 -6.39 -1.37 -6.60
CA PHE A 409 -6.76 -0.10 -5.96
C PHE A 409 -5.59 0.89 -5.89
N HIS A 410 -4.50 0.64 -6.60
CA HIS A 410 -3.53 1.68 -6.93
C HIS A 410 -4.22 2.80 -7.71
N VAL A 411 -3.83 4.05 -7.47
CA VAL A 411 -4.52 5.23 -8.00
C VAL A 411 -3.71 5.91 -9.11
N CYS A 412 -4.42 6.58 -10.03
CA CYS A 412 -3.78 7.26 -11.15
C CYS A 412 -3.96 8.77 -11.14
N ASN A 413 -4.88 9.31 -10.34
CA ASN A 413 -5.21 10.73 -10.44
C ASN A 413 -4.10 11.59 -9.81
N PRO A 414 -3.37 12.42 -10.59
CA PRO A 414 -2.26 13.22 -10.07
C PRO A 414 -2.66 14.24 -9.00
N LEU A 415 -3.96 14.56 -8.86
CA LEU A 415 -4.47 15.43 -7.80
C LEU A 415 -4.44 14.76 -6.41
N LEU A 416 -4.29 13.43 -6.33
CA LEU A 416 -4.11 12.70 -5.08
C LEU A 416 -2.64 12.63 -4.64
N ASN A 417 -1.70 12.85 -5.56
CA ASN A 417 -0.27 12.79 -5.30
C ASN A 417 0.20 14.03 -4.51
N GLN A 418 0.93 13.80 -3.42
CA GLN A 418 1.44 14.80 -2.48
C GLN A 418 0.37 15.78 -1.99
N SER A 419 -0.85 15.30 -1.83
CA SER A 419 -2.02 16.08 -1.40
C SER A 419 -2.48 15.77 0.02
N GLY A 420 -1.82 14.85 0.73
CA GLY A 420 -2.14 14.46 2.10
C GLY A 420 -1.41 15.28 3.17
N ASN A 421 -1.81 15.07 4.42
CA ASN A 421 -1.20 15.63 5.62
C ASN A 421 -0.31 14.60 6.34
N PRO A 422 0.93 14.91 6.73
CA PRO A 422 1.82 13.94 7.37
C PRO A 422 1.32 13.53 8.77
N VAL A 423 0.95 12.26 8.94
CA VAL A 423 0.38 11.70 10.20
C VAL A 423 1.28 10.64 10.86
N GLY A 424 2.53 10.52 10.43
CA GLY A 424 3.51 9.59 10.99
C GLY A 424 3.42 8.15 10.47
N VAL A 425 2.66 7.93 9.39
CA VAL A 425 2.65 6.68 8.62
C VAL A 425 3.83 6.70 7.65
N LEU A 426 4.72 5.71 7.76
CA LEU A 426 6.01 5.73 7.06
C LEU A 426 6.03 4.97 5.73
N THR A 427 5.13 4.00 5.59
CA THR A 427 4.99 3.19 4.38
C THR A 427 3.53 3.09 3.98
N ASP A 428 3.24 2.68 2.76
CA ASP A 428 1.89 2.55 2.19
C ASP A 428 1.35 1.10 2.28
N PHE A 429 0.44 0.70 1.39
CA PHE A 429 -0.14 -0.65 1.30
C PHE A 429 0.87 -1.72 0.89
N ASP A 430 1.68 -1.44 -0.14
CA ASP A 430 2.66 -2.36 -0.72
C ASP A 430 4.05 -2.25 -0.07
N ASN A 431 4.13 -1.44 0.99
CA ASN A 431 5.30 -1.20 1.82
C ASN A 431 6.37 -0.31 1.14
N ASP A 432 5.94 0.51 0.18
CA ASP A 432 6.73 1.61 -0.36
C ASP A 432 6.78 2.77 0.64
N SER A 433 7.87 3.55 0.60
CA SER A 433 8.09 4.66 1.54
C SER A 433 7.22 5.85 1.16
N ARG A 434 6.56 6.46 2.14
CA ARG A 434 5.79 7.68 1.91
C ARG A 434 6.68 8.91 1.80
N GLU A 435 6.31 9.83 0.92
CA GLU A 435 6.94 11.12 0.80
C GLU A 435 6.66 12.01 2.03
N THR A 436 7.39 13.12 2.14
CA THR A 436 7.19 14.05 3.27
C THR A 436 5.79 14.66 3.30
N THR A 437 5.19 14.83 2.12
CA THR A 437 3.77 15.14 1.95
C THR A 437 3.18 13.89 1.30
N PRO A 438 2.48 13.04 2.05
CA PRO A 438 2.04 11.74 1.54
C PRO A 438 0.92 11.91 0.52
N ASP A 439 0.67 10.84 -0.23
CA ASP A 439 -0.50 10.75 -1.08
C ASP A 439 -1.77 10.48 -0.26
N ILE A 440 -2.92 10.85 -0.82
CA ILE A 440 -4.23 10.51 -0.24
C ILE A 440 -4.57 9.06 -0.60
N GLY A 441 -4.86 8.25 0.41
CA GLY A 441 -5.25 6.84 0.26
C GLY A 441 -4.16 5.86 0.73
N ALA A 442 -4.43 4.58 0.48
CA ALA A 442 -3.58 3.47 0.91
C ALA A 442 -2.30 3.31 0.09
N ASP A 443 -2.24 3.90 -1.09
CA ASP A 443 -1.16 3.78 -2.07
C ASP A 443 -0.30 5.06 -2.10
N GLU A 444 1.00 4.92 -2.40
CA GLU A 444 1.91 6.03 -2.69
C GLU A 444 2.46 5.84 -4.12
N PHE A 445 2.33 6.85 -4.98
CA PHE A 445 2.59 6.71 -6.41
C PHE A 445 3.29 7.94 -7.00
N VAL A 446 3.99 7.72 -8.12
CA VAL A 446 4.60 8.80 -8.91
C VAL A 446 3.80 8.95 -10.20
N PRO A 447 3.03 10.05 -10.37
CA PRO A 447 2.34 10.33 -11.62
C PRO A 447 3.30 10.41 -12.81
N VAL A 448 2.81 10.08 -14.00
CA VAL A 448 3.58 10.28 -15.25
C VAL A 448 3.70 11.78 -15.54
N ASP A 449 4.93 12.31 -15.47
CA ASP A 449 5.28 13.67 -15.90
C ASP A 449 6.14 13.61 -17.18
N LEU A 450 5.48 13.45 -18.32
CA LEU A 450 6.14 13.38 -19.62
C LEU A 450 6.21 14.77 -20.28
N TYR A 451 7.42 15.33 -20.34
CA TYR A 451 7.72 16.53 -21.11
C TYR A 451 9.17 16.52 -21.63
N LEU A 452 9.36 16.30 -22.92
CA LEU A 452 10.67 16.25 -23.58
C LEU A 452 11.31 17.62 -23.76
N GLY A 453 10.58 18.71 -23.50
CA GLY A 453 11.05 20.08 -23.69
C GLY A 453 10.54 20.71 -24.99
N GLN A 454 11.09 21.88 -25.32
CA GLN A 454 10.83 22.54 -26.60
C GLN A 454 11.79 22.04 -27.67
N ASP A 455 11.38 22.15 -28.93
CA ASP A 455 12.25 21.92 -30.10
C ASP A 455 13.59 22.65 -29.94
N THR A 456 14.69 21.93 -30.19
CA THR A 456 16.03 22.38 -29.82
C THR A 456 17.01 22.22 -30.97
N ILE A 457 17.94 23.16 -31.09
CA ILE A 457 19.07 23.09 -32.01
C ILE A 457 20.31 22.58 -31.27
N LEU A 458 20.95 21.53 -31.78
CA LEU A 458 22.23 21.01 -31.31
C LEU A 458 23.35 21.43 -32.25
N CYS A 459 24.51 21.76 -31.68
CA CYS A 459 25.70 21.96 -32.48
C CYS A 459 26.24 20.62 -32.98
N ALA A 460 26.61 20.55 -34.27
CA ALA A 460 27.24 19.36 -34.85
C ALA A 460 28.35 18.79 -33.94
N GLY A 461 28.26 17.50 -33.62
CA GLY A 461 29.16 16.80 -32.70
C GLY A 461 28.76 16.82 -31.21
N HIS A 462 27.66 17.47 -30.84
CA HIS A 462 27.08 17.41 -29.50
C HIS A 462 25.97 16.35 -29.41
N VAL A 463 25.63 15.96 -28.18
CA VAL A 463 24.60 14.98 -27.85
C VAL A 463 23.62 15.60 -26.87
N ALA A 464 22.32 15.47 -27.13
CA ALA A 464 21.28 15.69 -26.12
C ALA A 464 20.90 14.37 -25.47
N VAL A 465 20.62 14.41 -24.16
CA VAL A 465 19.95 13.31 -23.46
C VAL A 465 18.49 13.72 -23.30
N LEU A 466 17.60 12.97 -23.94
CA LEU A 466 16.16 13.13 -23.77
C LEU A 466 15.71 12.21 -22.62
N ASP A 467 14.90 12.75 -21.72
CA ASP A 467 14.34 12.06 -20.56
C ASP A 467 12.82 11.96 -20.73
N ALA A 468 12.29 10.74 -20.73
CA ALA A 468 10.85 10.51 -20.81
C ALA A 468 10.11 10.76 -19.46
N GLY A 469 10.81 11.15 -18.41
CA GLY A 469 10.25 11.30 -17.07
C GLY A 469 10.18 9.97 -16.31
N THR A 470 10.05 10.06 -14.99
CA THR A 470 9.93 8.90 -14.09
C THR A 470 8.47 8.61 -13.77
N ALA A 471 8.08 7.34 -13.77
CA ALA A 471 6.78 6.90 -13.29
C ALA A 471 6.82 5.44 -12.82
N SER A 472 5.91 5.08 -11.91
CA SER A 472 5.76 3.70 -11.42
C SER A 472 5.08 2.80 -12.45
N ASN A 473 5.56 1.56 -12.58
CA ASN A 473 4.94 0.52 -13.41
C ASN A 473 4.69 0.89 -14.88
N VAL A 474 5.64 1.57 -15.53
CA VAL A 474 5.52 2.03 -16.93
C VAL A 474 6.44 1.30 -17.91
N THR A 475 6.08 1.35 -19.18
CA THR A 475 6.92 0.93 -20.31
C THR A 475 7.17 2.09 -21.27
N TYR A 476 8.37 2.17 -21.85
CA TYR A 476 8.77 3.20 -22.80
C TYR A 476 8.90 2.60 -24.21
N GLU A 477 8.42 3.32 -25.21
CA GLU A 477 8.65 3.01 -26.62
C GLU A 477 9.08 4.29 -27.36
N TRP A 478 10.36 4.38 -27.67
CA TRP A 478 10.90 5.50 -28.44
C TRP A 478 10.80 5.22 -29.94
N SER A 479 10.67 6.28 -30.73
CA SER A 479 10.83 6.27 -32.20
C SER A 479 12.16 5.66 -32.69
N THR A 480 13.17 5.59 -31.83
CA THR A 480 14.46 4.93 -32.08
C THR A 480 14.43 3.40 -31.87
N GLY A 481 13.33 2.87 -31.33
CA GLY A 481 13.19 1.48 -30.87
C GLY A 481 13.71 1.23 -29.45
N SER A 482 14.18 2.26 -28.74
CA SER A 482 14.60 2.12 -27.34
C SER A 482 13.41 1.93 -26.40
N SER A 483 13.62 1.15 -25.34
CA SER A 483 12.68 0.98 -24.23
C SER A 483 13.18 1.52 -22.89
N SER A 484 14.24 2.32 -22.92
CA SER A 484 14.81 2.97 -21.73
C SER A 484 14.15 4.33 -21.46
N GLN A 485 14.12 4.78 -20.20
CA GLN A 485 13.66 6.12 -19.85
C GLN A 485 14.44 7.22 -20.59
N PHE A 486 15.75 7.03 -20.76
CA PHE A 486 16.63 7.99 -21.42
C PHE A 486 17.06 7.51 -22.81
N ILE A 487 17.17 8.44 -23.75
CA ILE A 487 17.90 8.23 -25.00
C ILE A 487 18.92 9.36 -25.23
N ALA A 488 20.05 9.00 -25.83
CA ALA A 488 21.05 9.96 -26.30
C ALA A 488 20.87 10.17 -27.80
N VAL A 489 20.70 11.42 -28.23
CA VAL A 489 20.43 11.80 -29.62
C VAL A 489 21.46 12.81 -30.12
N ALA A 490 21.93 12.61 -31.35
CA ALA A 490 22.98 13.42 -31.98
C ALA A 490 22.65 13.82 -33.42
N ASP A 491 21.59 13.27 -34.00
CA ASP A 491 21.19 13.49 -35.39
C ASP A 491 19.90 14.34 -35.44
N SER A 492 19.77 15.18 -36.48
CA SER A 492 18.52 15.89 -36.73
C SER A 492 17.38 14.89 -36.92
N GLY A 493 16.28 15.12 -36.24
CA GLY A 493 15.14 14.22 -36.30
C GLY A 493 14.04 14.63 -35.34
N MET A 494 12.84 14.13 -35.62
CA MET A 494 11.75 14.19 -34.66
C MET A 494 11.82 12.92 -33.82
N TYR A 495 11.98 13.10 -32.51
CA TYR A 495 12.03 12.02 -31.53
C TYR A 495 10.73 12.00 -30.75
N THR A 496 9.95 10.92 -30.91
CA THR A 496 8.75 10.64 -30.10
C THR A 496 9.04 9.56 -29.08
N VAL A 497 8.43 9.68 -27.90
CA VAL A 497 8.28 8.58 -26.94
C VAL A 497 6.81 8.32 -26.67
N THR A 498 6.44 7.06 -26.52
CA THR A 498 5.16 6.61 -25.98
C THR A 498 5.42 5.92 -24.65
N ILE A 499 4.80 6.41 -23.58
CA ILE A 499 4.78 5.77 -22.26
C ILE A 499 3.44 5.08 -22.10
N THR A 500 3.45 3.79 -21.76
CA THR A 500 2.24 3.06 -21.39
C THR A 500 2.31 2.69 -19.92
N SER A 501 1.31 3.10 -19.16
CA SER A 501 1.09 2.75 -17.75
C SER A 501 -0.32 2.20 -17.54
N PRO A 502 -0.61 1.61 -16.36
CA PRO A 502 -1.99 1.27 -15.97
C PRO A 502 -2.94 2.47 -16.01
N CYS A 503 -2.41 3.69 -15.86
CA CYS A 503 -3.16 4.94 -15.91
C CYS A 503 -3.46 5.45 -17.33
N GLY A 504 -2.88 4.83 -18.35
CA GLY A 504 -3.10 5.18 -19.74
C GLY A 504 -1.82 5.33 -20.55
N THR A 505 -1.95 5.96 -21.71
CA THR A 505 -0.85 6.17 -22.66
C THR A 505 -0.54 7.66 -22.78
N TYR A 506 0.74 8.00 -22.63
CA TYR A 506 1.27 9.35 -22.73
C TYR A 506 2.24 9.42 -23.91
N ILE A 507 2.13 10.47 -24.73
CA ILE A 507 2.95 10.65 -25.91
C ILE A 507 3.47 12.08 -25.94
N ASP A 508 4.77 12.22 -26.19
CA ASP A 508 5.38 13.51 -26.45
C ASP A 508 6.46 13.39 -27.54
N SER A 509 6.72 14.50 -28.21
CA SER A 509 7.65 14.59 -29.32
C SER A 509 8.46 15.87 -29.28
N ILE A 510 9.75 15.76 -29.58
CA ILE A 510 10.67 16.89 -29.72
C ILE A 510 11.36 16.85 -31.08
N LEU A 511 11.41 18.00 -31.76
CA LEU A 511 12.29 18.18 -32.91
C LEU A 511 13.69 18.58 -32.43
N VAL A 512 14.67 17.77 -32.80
CA VAL A 512 16.09 18.10 -32.64
C VAL A 512 16.63 18.45 -34.01
N ASP A 513 17.20 19.64 -34.16
CA ASP A 513 17.89 20.04 -35.39
C ASP A 513 19.38 20.24 -35.13
N VAL A 514 20.23 19.63 -35.93
CA VAL A 514 21.68 19.69 -35.81
C VAL A 514 22.21 20.71 -36.80
N ASP A 515 22.65 21.85 -36.28
CA ASP A 515 23.26 22.91 -37.07
C ASP A 515 24.78 22.92 -36.89
N VAL A 516 25.50 23.31 -37.94
CA VAL A 516 26.90 23.71 -37.83
C VAL A 516 26.92 25.03 -37.10
N CYS A 517 27.06 24.96 -35.78
CA CYS A 517 27.35 26.13 -34.96
C CYS A 517 28.67 26.73 -35.43
N ALA A 518 28.58 27.69 -36.36
CA ALA A 518 29.74 28.35 -36.91
C ALA A 518 30.47 29.08 -35.78
N SER A 519 31.70 28.66 -35.48
CA SER A 519 32.70 29.61 -35.02
C SER A 519 32.72 30.76 -36.01
N ILE A 520 32.74 32.00 -35.51
CA ILE A 520 32.87 33.24 -36.29
C ILE A 520 33.89 33.05 -37.42
N ASP A 521 33.40 32.81 -38.64
CA ASP A 521 34.18 32.92 -39.86
C ASP A 521 33.45 33.87 -40.80
N SER A 522 34.14 34.99 -41.05
CA SER A 522 33.69 36.10 -41.87
C SER A 522 33.25 35.63 -43.25
N HIS A 523 31.98 35.82 -43.59
CA HIS A 523 31.55 35.84 -44.99
C HIS A 523 32.23 37.02 -45.68
N SER A 524 33.35 36.76 -46.37
CA SER A 524 33.92 37.68 -47.33
C SER A 524 32.98 37.78 -48.52
N VAL A 525 32.15 38.83 -48.55
CA VAL A 525 31.37 39.17 -49.74
C VAL A 525 32.34 39.46 -50.88
N SER A 526 32.19 38.73 -51.98
CA SER A 526 33.03 38.83 -53.18
C SER A 526 33.10 40.26 -53.71
N GLY A 527 34.26 40.91 -53.59
CA GLY A 527 34.62 42.10 -54.35
C GLY A 527 34.85 43.40 -53.57
N ILE A 528 34.50 43.46 -52.27
CA ILE A 528 34.89 44.60 -51.42
C ILE A 528 36.22 44.30 -50.72
N LYS A 529 37.19 45.21 -50.85
CA LYS A 529 38.49 45.13 -50.18
C LYS A 529 38.73 46.36 -49.33
N VAL A 530 39.11 46.15 -48.08
CA VAL A 530 39.51 47.24 -47.17
C VAL A 530 41.00 47.13 -46.91
N PHE A 531 41.78 48.14 -47.30
CA PHE A 531 43.23 48.12 -47.15
C PHE A 531 43.85 49.52 -46.98
N PRO A 532 44.95 49.64 -46.23
CA PRO A 532 45.45 48.60 -45.32
C PRO A 532 44.47 48.38 -44.15
N ASN A 533 44.33 47.14 -43.69
CA ASN A 533 43.54 46.79 -42.51
C ASN A 533 44.24 45.60 -41.82
N PRO A 534 44.99 45.81 -40.71
CA PRO A 534 45.10 47.06 -39.94
C PRO A 534 45.76 48.24 -40.69
N HIS A 535 45.43 49.47 -40.31
CA HIS A 535 46.13 50.68 -40.77
C HIS A 535 46.75 51.45 -39.61
N THR A 536 47.92 52.06 -39.86
CA THR A 536 48.64 52.92 -38.89
C THR A 536 48.56 54.41 -39.24
N GLY A 537 47.98 54.74 -40.40
CA GLY A 537 47.84 56.12 -40.90
C GLY A 537 46.52 56.79 -40.52
N GLU A 538 46.31 58.00 -41.03
CA GLU A 538 45.07 58.76 -40.84
C GLU A 538 43.92 58.28 -41.73
N ASN A 539 44.18 57.47 -42.75
CA ASN A 539 43.16 57.02 -43.70
C ASN A 539 43.31 55.52 -44.02
N PHE A 540 42.19 54.89 -44.38
CA PHE A 540 42.16 53.58 -45.04
C PHE A 540 41.30 53.65 -46.30
N THR A 541 41.56 52.76 -47.25
CA THR A 541 40.82 52.70 -48.52
C THR A 541 39.85 51.53 -48.50
N CYS A 542 38.63 51.79 -48.94
CA CYS A 542 37.68 50.76 -49.32
C CYS A 542 37.55 50.75 -50.84
N GLN A 543 37.80 49.60 -51.46
CA GLN A 543 37.56 49.35 -52.86
C GLN A 543 36.31 48.49 -53.02
N MET A 544 35.33 49.00 -53.75
CA MET A 544 34.09 48.32 -54.13
C MET A 544 34.27 47.60 -55.48
N PRO A 545 33.38 46.66 -55.84
CA PRO A 545 33.49 45.91 -57.09
C PRO A 545 33.41 46.78 -58.36
N GLU A 546 32.58 47.83 -58.32
CA GLU A 546 32.33 48.75 -59.43
C GLU A 546 31.82 50.10 -58.93
N ALA A 547 31.66 51.07 -59.83
CA ALA A 547 31.11 52.38 -59.51
C ALA A 547 29.57 52.33 -59.52
N ASP A 548 28.96 52.34 -58.34
CA ASP A 548 27.50 52.37 -58.14
C ASP A 548 27.16 53.21 -56.89
N ASN A 549 25.88 53.42 -56.64
CA ASN A 549 25.36 54.10 -55.45
C ASN A 549 25.56 53.24 -54.20
N TYR A 550 26.57 53.61 -53.39
CA TYR A 550 26.80 53.00 -52.08
C TYR A 550 26.48 53.96 -50.95
N SER A 551 25.78 53.48 -49.93
CA SER A 551 25.69 54.04 -48.60
C SER A 551 26.84 53.50 -47.74
N LEU A 552 27.53 54.39 -47.04
CA LEU A 552 28.75 54.11 -46.28
C LEU A 552 28.55 54.55 -44.85
N MET A 553 28.87 53.68 -43.89
CA MET A 553 28.84 54.00 -42.47
C MET A 553 30.07 53.44 -41.75
N LEU A 554 30.68 54.24 -40.88
CA LEU A 554 31.73 53.81 -39.97
C LEU A 554 31.27 54.08 -38.54
N CYS A 555 31.30 53.08 -37.67
CA CYS A 555 30.97 53.23 -36.25
C CYS A 555 32.05 52.68 -35.33
N ASP A 556 32.12 53.18 -34.10
CA ASP A 556 32.96 52.60 -33.06
C ASP A 556 32.29 51.40 -32.35
N LEU A 557 33.00 50.75 -31.43
CA LEU A 557 32.50 49.58 -30.68
C LEU A 557 31.24 49.84 -29.85
N SER A 558 30.93 51.10 -29.52
CA SER A 558 29.70 51.46 -28.80
C SER A 558 28.49 51.64 -29.73
N GLY A 559 28.69 51.50 -31.05
CA GLY A 559 27.66 51.76 -32.06
C GLY A 559 27.51 53.24 -32.42
N ARG A 560 28.35 54.14 -31.89
CA ARG A 560 28.33 55.55 -32.28
C ARG A 560 28.85 55.70 -33.71
N VAL A 561 28.05 56.33 -34.56
CA VAL A 561 28.39 56.63 -35.95
C VAL A 561 29.47 57.71 -35.99
N ILE A 562 30.63 57.35 -36.52
CA ILE A 562 31.78 58.24 -36.76
C ILE A 562 31.65 58.92 -38.13
N PHE A 563 31.17 58.18 -39.11
CA PHE A 563 30.94 58.68 -40.47
C PHE A 563 29.68 58.05 -41.06
N SER A 564 28.93 58.84 -41.81
CA SER A 564 27.85 58.39 -42.69
C SER A 564 27.84 59.23 -43.96
N GLY A 565 27.68 58.60 -45.11
CA GLY A 565 27.64 59.28 -46.41
C GLY A 565 27.34 58.34 -47.55
N THR A 566 27.36 58.86 -48.77
CA THR A 566 27.19 58.07 -49.99
C THR A 566 28.33 58.32 -50.97
N THR A 567 28.61 57.34 -51.82
CA THR A 567 29.57 57.46 -52.94
C THR A 567 28.97 56.83 -54.20
N HIS A 568 29.42 57.33 -55.36
CA HIS A 568 29.15 56.72 -56.67
C HIS A 568 30.43 56.11 -57.28
N SER A 569 31.56 56.21 -56.57
CA SER A 569 32.85 55.69 -57.03
C SER A 569 33.06 54.27 -56.52
N ASP A 570 33.83 53.48 -57.27
CA ASP A 570 34.33 52.16 -56.88
C ASP A 570 35.39 52.18 -55.78
N THR A 571 35.76 53.37 -55.29
CA THR A 571 36.81 53.57 -54.30
C THR A 571 36.39 54.71 -53.38
N TYR A 572 36.52 54.49 -52.07
CA TYR A 572 36.31 55.53 -51.06
C TYR A 572 37.42 55.50 -50.02
N ILE A 573 37.94 56.68 -49.68
CA ILE A 573 38.98 56.85 -48.66
C ILE A 573 38.31 57.38 -47.40
N PHE A 574 38.30 56.57 -46.34
CA PHE A 574 37.80 56.98 -45.04
C PHE A 574 38.90 57.66 -44.25
N SER A 575 38.59 58.82 -43.67
CA SER A 575 39.47 59.45 -42.70
C SER A 575 39.15 58.99 -41.28
N THR A 576 40.21 58.62 -40.59
CA THR A 576 40.25 58.30 -39.17
C THR A 576 41.14 59.29 -38.41
N ALA A 577 41.46 60.44 -39.01
CA ALA A 577 42.21 61.50 -38.35
C ALA A 577 41.51 61.93 -37.06
N GLY A 578 42.25 61.96 -35.95
CA GLY A 578 41.71 62.30 -34.62
C GLY A 578 40.91 61.20 -33.92
N LEU A 579 40.75 60.00 -34.50
CA LEU A 579 40.17 58.85 -33.81
C LEU A 579 41.21 58.10 -32.96
N ASP A 580 40.80 57.53 -31.83
CA ASP A 580 41.67 56.69 -30.99
C ASP A 580 42.07 55.39 -31.69
N LYS A 581 43.13 54.74 -31.19
CA LYS A 581 43.50 53.39 -31.62
C LYS A 581 42.44 52.40 -31.17
N GLY A 582 42.02 51.49 -32.04
CA GLY A 582 40.93 50.56 -31.72
C GLY A 582 40.28 49.93 -32.96
N VAL A 583 39.18 49.22 -32.70
CA VAL A 583 38.39 48.54 -33.74
C VAL A 583 37.16 49.38 -34.08
N TYR A 584 36.96 49.61 -35.37
CA TYR A 584 35.79 50.27 -35.93
C TYR A 584 35.03 49.29 -36.82
N PHE A 585 33.73 49.48 -37.00
CA PHE A 585 32.95 48.68 -37.95
C PHE A 585 32.58 49.51 -39.17
N LEU A 586 33.08 49.08 -40.32
CA LEU A 586 32.68 49.61 -41.62
C LEU A 586 31.46 48.84 -42.11
N MET A 587 30.41 49.55 -42.51
CA MET A 587 29.21 49.03 -43.14
C MET A 587 29.00 49.70 -44.49
N ILE A 588 28.69 48.92 -45.51
CA ILE A 588 28.47 49.37 -46.89
C ILE A 588 27.20 48.71 -47.41
N GLU A 589 26.29 49.52 -47.93
CA GLU A 589 25.06 49.07 -48.57
C GLU A 589 24.96 49.62 -49.99
N GLY A 590 24.74 48.76 -50.97
CA GLY A 590 24.44 49.11 -52.36
C GLY A 590 23.28 48.27 -52.87
N ASN A 591 22.88 48.45 -54.14
CA ASN A 591 21.67 47.81 -54.71
C ASN A 591 21.60 46.29 -54.51
N ASN A 592 22.75 45.59 -54.54
CA ASN A 592 22.87 44.14 -54.31
C ASN A 592 24.05 43.80 -53.38
N THR A 593 24.46 44.72 -52.49
CA THR A 593 25.65 44.54 -51.66
C THR A 593 25.37 44.99 -50.24
N HIS A 594 25.51 44.07 -49.28
CA HIS A 594 25.57 44.39 -47.86
C HIS A 594 26.90 43.87 -47.33
N PHE A 595 27.73 44.75 -46.81
CA PHE A 595 29.07 44.39 -46.34
C PHE A 595 29.33 45.01 -44.98
N ARG A 596 29.86 44.21 -44.06
CA ARG A 596 30.27 44.64 -42.74
C ARG A 596 31.62 44.01 -42.40
N GLN A 597 32.62 44.83 -42.10
CA GLN A 597 33.94 44.35 -41.70
C GLN A 597 34.54 45.22 -40.58
N PRO A 598 35.21 44.62 -39.58
CA PRO A 598 36.02 45.39 -38.64
C PRO A 598 37.22 46.03 -39.35
N VAL A 599 37.50 47.30 -39.03
CA VAL A 599 38.68 48.06 -39.45
C VAL A 599 39.51 48.37 -38.22
N ILE A 600 40.77 47.95 -38.23
CA ILE A 600 41.68 48.07 -37.09
C ILE A 600 42.60 49.27 -37.32
N LYS A 601 42.54 50.25 -36.41
CA LYS A 601 43.47 51.37 -36.35
C LYS A 601 44.52 51.11 -35.26
N GLU A 602 45.77 50.97 -35.69
CA GLU A 602 46.92 50.65 -34.82
C GLU A 602 47.69 51.85 -34.29
#